data_AF-A0A135SK81-F1
#
_entry.id   AF-A0A135SK81-F1
#
_cell.length_a   1.000
_cell.length_b   1.000
_cell.length_c   1.000
_cell.angle_alpha   90.00
_cell.angle_beta   90.00
_cell.angle_gamma   90.00
#
_symmetry.space_group_name_H-M   'P 1'
#
loop_
_entity.id
_entity.type
_entity.pdbx_description
1 polymer ?
#
loop_
_entity_poly.entity_id
_entity_poly.type
_entity_poly.pdbx_seq_one_letter_code
_entity_poly.pdbx_strand_id
1 'polypeptide(L)'
;MISALECYVDEVTEPVTLIDVMRSDLNSGTTDVQVTHRRFSNVKDIQEYFNNPESDNFRDRYISICQGHSWDPLEITASMLESLTEACGLGTPVFDLTTSFYRRVREIEETFCIPLRDCTDGPLTEVSYPMRYPELRPMQNDWVMRQTGIYHKLDATRSQNTYILLSPSPDSKLKRQAEHDLFNCYQTIENNPFWLHAMFQELYLPNWRSYNASLERKLLPMADIAAHTFIDELTESQYSHLTDLADLENRFLQTSIILTASQDVIDCLITICADLRDLSTACEKQV
;
A
#
# COMPACT_ATOMS: atom_id res chain seq x y z
N MET A 1 12.35 17.28 -10.17
CA MET A 1 10.89 17.25 -10.36
C MET A 1 10.65 16.08 -11.30
N ILE A 2 10.22 14.93 -10.77
CA ILE A 2 9.94 13.73 -11.57
C ILE A 2 8.77 14.08 -12.48
N SER A 3 8.89 13.80 -13.78
CA SER A 3 7.77 14.01 -14.71
C SER A 3 6.67 13.02 -14.36
N ALA A 4 5.42 13.47 -14.25
CA ALA A 4 4.27 12.58 -13.98
C ALA A 4 4.17 11.41 -14.98
N LEU A 5 4.75 11.56 -16.16
CA LEU A 5 4.83 10.52 -17.21
C LEU A 5 5.68 9.29 -16.81
N GLU A 6 6.58 9.40 -15.83
CA GLU A 6 7.47 8.28 -15.45
C GLU A 6 6.85 7.33 -14.41
N CYS A 7 5.64 7.64 -13.93
CA CYS A 7 4.92 6.84 -12.93
C CYS A 7 3.93 5.84 -13.54
N TYR A 8 3.66 5.97 -14.84
CA TYR A 8 2.62 5.25 -15.57
C TYR A 8 3.23 4.56 -16.80
N VAL A 9 2.57 3.51 -17.27
CA VAL A 9 2.91 2.86 -18.55
C VAL A 9 2.15 3.50 -19.71
N ASP A 10 2.71 3.38 -20.91
CA ASP A 10 2.03 3.80 -22.15
C ASP A 10 0.96 2.78 -22.57
N GLU A 11 1.21 1.49 -22.32
CA GLU A 11 0.32 0.38 -22.62
C GLU A 11 0.21 -0.55 -21.40
N VAL A 12 -1.00 -0.92 -21.03
CA VAL A 12 -1.27 -1.79 -19.87
C VAL A 12 -1.11 -3.25 -20.25
N THR A 13 -0.23 -3.96 -19.56
CA THR A 13 -0.07 -5.42 -19.72
C THR A 13 -0.77 -6.18 -18.60
N GLU A 14 -0.78 -5.61 -17.40
CA GLU A 14 -1.52 -6.13 -16.25
C GLU A 14 -2.74 -5.26 -15.96
N PRO A 15 -3.97 -5.76 -16.14
CA PRO A 15 -5.16 -4.93 -16.02
C PRO A 15 -5.42 -4.51 -14.57
N VAL A 16 -5.98 -3.32 -14.42
CA VAL A 16 -6.51 -2.81 -13.15
C VAL A 16 -7.67 -3.69 -12.70
N THR A 17 -7.60 -4.20 -11.47
CA THR A 17 -8.69 -5.00 -10.88
C THR A 17 -9.62 -4.09 -10.11
N LEU A 18 -10.93 -4.25 -10.28
CA LEU A 18 -11.97 -3.64 -9.47
C LEU A 18 -12.90 -4.71 -8.91
N ILE A 19 -13.13 -4.66 -7.60
CA ILE A 19 -14.05 -5.53 -6.89
C ILE A 19 -15.03 -4.64 -6.12
N ASP A 20 -16.32 -4.83 -6.39
CA ASP A 20 -17.38 -4.16 -5.63
C ASP A 20 -18.14 -5.17 -4.81
N VAL A 21 -18.27 -4.86 -3.52
CA VAL A 21 -19.23 -5.51 -2.62
C VAL A 21 -20.50 -4.68 -2.63
N MET A 22 -21.57 -5.26 -3.17
CA MET A 22 -22.84 -4.58 -3.34
C MET A 22 -23.57 -4.43 -2.00
N ARG A 23 -24.41 -3.40 -1.90
CA ARG A 23 -25.33 -3.30 -0.75
C ARG A 23 -26.34 -4.42 -0.81
N SER A 24 -26.53 -5.12 0.31
CA SER A 24 -27.57 -6.15 0.41
C SER A 24 -28.93 -5.47 0.48
N ASP A 25 -29.85 -5.85 -0.41
CA ASP A 25 -31.25 -5.50 -0.27
C ASP A 25 -31.83 -6.26 0.93
N LEU A 26 -32.20 -5.53 2.00
CA LEU A 26 -32.80 -6.05 3.23
C LEU A 26 -34.04 -6.96 3.01
N ASN A 27 -34.57 -7.00 1.78
CA ASN A 27 -35.75 -7.76 1.40
C ASN A 27 -35.44 -9.15 0.80
N SER A 28 -34.21 -9.44 0.39
CA SER A 28 -33.83 -10.79 -0.03
C SER A 28 -33.36 -11.55 1.21
N GLY A 29 -34.18 -12.48 1.74
CA GLY A 29 -33.84 -13.32 2.91
C GLY A 29 -32.65 -14.26 2.72
N THR A 30 -31.74 -13.97 1.79
CA THR A 30 -30.47 -14.63 1.53
C THR A 30 -29.34 -13.74 2.02
N THR A 31 -28.59 -14.22 3.02
CA THR A 31 -27.38 -13.59 3.58
C THR A 31 -26.17 -13.63 2.63
N ASP A 32 -26.40 -13.80 1.32
CA ASP A 32 -25.33 -13.99 0.36
C ASP A 32 -24.83 -12.62 -0.12
N VAL A 33 -23.56 -12.33 0.16
CA VAL A 33 -22.93 -11.06 -0.17
C VAL A 33 -22.68 -11.05 -1.68
N GLN A 34 -23.33 -10.14 -2.40
CA GLN A 34 -23.11 -10.03 -3.83
C GLN A 34 -21.81 -9.27 -4.09
N VAL A 35 -20.81 -9.98 -4.62
CA VAL A 35 -19.52 -9.43 -5.00
C VAL A 35 -19.37 -9.45 -6.52
N THR A 36 -18.95 -8.35 -7.11
CA THR A 36 -18.65 -8.26 -8.55
C THR A 36 -17.16 -8.04 -8.78
N HIS A 37 -16.67 -8.53 -9.91
CA HIS A 37 -15.25 -8.45 -10.29
C HIS A 37 -15.13 -7.97 -11.73
N ARG A 38 -14.29 -6.96 -11.93
CA ARG A 38 -13.98 -6.34 -13.22
C ARG A 38 -12.48 -6.16 -13.37
N ARG A 39 -12.02 -6.20 -14.62
CA ARG A 39 -10.64 -5.97 -15.01
C ARG A 39 -10.64 -4.98 -16.16
N PHE A 40 -9.80 -3.95 -16.08
CA PHE A 40 -9.72 -2.87 -17.06
C PHE A 40 -8.33 -2.81 -17.68
N SER A 41 -8.28 -2.85 -19.01
CA SER A 41 -7.03 -2.69 -19.77
C SER A 41 -6.97 -1.39 -20.56
N ASN A 42 -8.07 -0.64 -20.61
CA ASN A 42 -8.14 0.63 -21.32
C ASN A 42 -9.21 1.57 -20.72
N VAL A 43 -9.17 2.84 -21.12
CA VAL A 43 -10.07 3.90 -20.65
C VAL A 43 -11.53 3.63 -21.03
N LYS A 44 -11.79 3.03 -22.20
CA LYS A 44 -13.14 2.78 -22.70
C LYS A 44 -13.88 1.80 -21.78
N ASP A 45 -13.21 0.75 -21.33
CA ASP A 45 -13.79 -0.23 -20.40
C ASP A 45 -14.17 0.41 -19.05
N ILE A 46 -13.33 1.32 -18.54
CA ILE A 46 -13.61 2.10 -17.33
C ILE A 46 -14.87 2.94 -17.54
N GLN A 47 -14.90 3.75 -18.60
CA GLN A 47 -16.03 4.63 -18.89
C GLN A 47 -17.33 3.84 -19.10
N GLU A 48 -17.30 2.74 -19.83
CA GLU A 48 -18.48 1.88 -20.05
C GLU A 48 -19.03 1.33 -18.73
N TYR A 49 -18.16 0.94 -17.80
CA TYR A 49 -18.57 0.45 -16.49
C TYR A 49 -19.22 1.55 -15.64
N PHE A 50 -18.58 2.71 -15.52
CA PHE A 50 -19.07 3.80 -14.66
C PHE A 50 -20.24 4.57 -15.25
N ASN A 51 -20.50 4.45 -16.57
CA ASN A 51 -21.74 4.95 -17.17
C ASN A 51 -22.97 4.13 -16.80
N ASN A 52 -22.81 2.94 -16.21
CA ASN A 52 -23.93 2.16 -15.68
C ASN A 52 -24.33 2.70 -14.29
N PRO A 53 -25.59 3.12 -14.07
CA PRO A 53 -26.07 3.60 -12.77
C PRO A 53 -25.90 2.59 -11.62
N GLU A 54 -25.88 1.28 -11.93
CA GLU A 54 -25.67 0.24 -10.92
C GLU A 54 -24.25 0.28 -10.33
N SER A 55 -23.29 0.92 -11.01
CA SER A 55 -21.93 1.07 -10.50
C SER A 55 -21.86 1.92 -9.22
N ASP A 56 -22.87 2.74 -8.91
CA ASP A 56 -22.90 3.51 -7.66
C ASP A 56 -23.47 2.71 -6.48
N ASN A 57 -24.01 1.50 -6.69
CA ASN A 57 -24.68 0.70 -5.65
C ASN A 57 -23.73 -0.25 -4.88
N PHE A 58 -22.61 0.27 -4.40
CA PHE A 58 -21.66 -0.51 -3.60
C PHE A 58 -21.63 -0.08 -2.13
N ARG A 59 -21.11 -0.96 -1.27
CA ARG A 59 -20.71 -0.69 0.11
C ARG A 59 -19.20 -0.52 0.20
N ASP A 60 -18.45 -1.48 -0.36
CA ASP A 60 -17.00 -1.43 -0.44
C ASP A 60 -16.56 -1.61 -1.89
N ARG A 61 -15.70 -0.71 -2.36
CA ARG A 61 -15.04 -0.77 -3.66
C ARG A 61 -13.56 -0.93 -3.44
N TYR A 62 -12.98 -1.98 -3.99
CA TYR A 62 -11.55 -2.26 -3.94
C TYR A 62 -10.98 -2.18 -5.35
N ILE A 63 -9.97 -1.34 -5.53
CA ILE A 63 -9.24 -1.16 -6.79
C ILE A 63 -7.79 -1.56 -6.57
N SER A 64 -7.26 -2.45 -7.41
CA SER A 64 -5.87 -2.88 -7.37
C SER A 64 -5.14 -2.47 -8.65
N ILE A 65 -4.04 -1.76 -8.49
CA ILE A 65 -3.12 -1.38 -9.55
C ILE A 65 -1.74 -1.92 -9.14
N CYS A 66 -1.07 -2.69 -9.98
CA CYS A 66 0.25 -3.25 -9.66
C CYS A 66 1.35 -2.60 -10.51
N GLN A 67 2.59 -2.70 -10.06
CA GLN A 67 3.76 -2.60 -10.92
C GLN A 67 4.05 -3.97 -11.54
N GLY A 68 4.67 -4.03 -12.73
CA GLY A 68 5.15 -5.30 -13.30
C GLY A 68 6.19 -5.97 -12.38
N HIS A 69 7.16 -5.17 -11.93
CA HIS A 69 8.02 -5.46 -10.78
C HIS A 69 8.26 -4.20 -9.94
N SER A 70 8.82 -4.31 -8.73
CA SER A 70 8.85 -3.19 -7.76
C SER A 70 9.61 -1.92 -8.19
N TRP A 71 10.36 -1.97 -9.29
CA TRP A 71 11.09 -0.84 -9.86
C TRP A 71 10.45 -0.29 -11.15
N ASP A 72 9.37 -0.91 -11.62
CA ASP A 72 8.63 -0.45 -12.80
C ASP A 72 7.63 0.64 -12.45
N PRO A 73 7.18 1.43 -13.42
CA PRO A 73 5.97 2.23 -13.28
C PRO A 73 4.74 1.38 -12.92
N LEU A 74 3.66 2.03 -12.52
CA LEU A 74 2.36 1.37 -12.32
C LEU A 74 1.77 0.92 -13.67
N GLU A 75 1.18 -0.28 -13.70
CA GLU A 75 0.46 -0.87 -14.84
C GLU A 75 -0.92 -0.21 -15.00
N ILE A 76 -0.90 1.09 -15.25
CA ILE A 76 -2.03 1.94 -15.60
C ILE A 76 -1.52 3.10 -16.43
N THR A 77 -2.29 3.55 -17.42
CA THR A 77 -1.98 4.79 -18.15
C THR A 77 -2.45 6.01 -17.35
N ALA A 78 -1.86 7.19 -17.60
CA ALA A 78 -2.31 8.43 -16.99
C ALA A 78 -3.81 8.70 -17.23
N SER A 79 -4.28 8.47 -18.47
CA SER A 79 -5.69 8.66 -18.84
C SER A 79 -6.64 7.68 -18.15
N MET A 80 -6.21 6.45 -17.89
CA MET A 80 -6.99 5.49 -17.11
C MET A 80 -7.10 5.93 -15.65
N LEU A 81 -6.00 6.41 -15.05
CA LEU A 81 -6.02 6.90 -13.67
C LEU A 81 -6.90 8.14 -13.52
N GLU A 82 -6.81 9.09 -14.46
CA GLU A 82 -7.68 10.28 -14.50
C GLU A 82 -9.15 9.87 -14.61
N SER A 83 -9.48 8.95 -15.54
CA SER A 83 -10.85 8.47 -15.71
C SER A 83 -11.37 7.73 -14.48
N LEU A 84 -10.55 6.93 -13.79
CA LEU A 84 -10.93 6.27 -12.53
C LEU A 84 -11.15 7.27 -11.39
N THR A 85 -10.25 8.25 -11.29
CA THR A 85 -10.29 9.29 -10.26
C THR A 85 -11.55 10.13 -10.42
N GLU A 86 -11.87 10.55 -11.63
CA GLU A 86 -13.10 11.28 -11.93
C GLU A 86 -14.34 10.43 -11.61
N ALA A 87 -14.38 9.18 -12.10
CA ALA A 87 -15.54 8.31 -11.94
C ALA A 87 -15.83 7.93 -10.48
N CYS A 88 -14.79 7.73 -9.66
CA CYS A 88 -14.94 7.43 -8.23
C CYS A 88 -14.96 8.69 -7.34
N GLY A 89 -14.82 9.88 -7.93
CA GLY A 89 -14.74 11.17 -7.25
C GLY A 89 -13.59 11.22 -6.23
N LEU A 90 -12.42 10.70 -6.60
CA LEU A 90 -11.26 10.62 -5.70
C LEU A 90 -10.56 11.97 -5.58
N GLY A 91 -10.01 12.26 -4.41
CA GLY A 91 -9.23 13.46 -4.16
C GLY A 91 -7.86 13.46 -4.83
N THR A 92 -7.23 14.64 -4.81
CA THR A 92 -5.84 14.83 -5.26
C THR A 92 -4.79 13.92 -4.60
N PRO A 93 -4.94 13.43 -3.34
CA PRO A 93 -3.94 12.56 -2.72
C PRO A 93 -3.64 11.27 -3.48
N VAL A 94 -4.56 10.78 -4.33
CA VAL A 94 -4.30 9.62 -5.21
C VAL A 94 -3.12 9.89 -6.15
N PHE A 95 -3.09 11.06 -6.79
CA PHE A 95 -2.02 11.40 -7.73
C PHE A 95 -0.70 11.52 -7.00
N ASP A 96 -0.68 12.19 -5.85
CA ASP A 96 0.51 12.29 -5.02
C ASP A 96 1.03 10.90 -4.62
N LEU A 97 0.15 9.99 -4.19
CA LEU A 97 0.52 8.63 -3.85
C LEU A 97 1.21 7.92 -5.03
N THR A 98 0.68 8.04 -6.26
CA THR A 98 1.28 7.42 -7.44
C THR A 98 2.66 7.96 -7.78
N THR A 99 3.01 9.20 -7.40
CA THR A 99 4.37 9.73 -7.61
C THR A 99 5.45 9.02 -6.80
N SER A 100 5.08 8.14 -5.86
CA SER A 100 6.03 7.25 -5.16
C SER A 100 6.44 6.03 -6.01
N PHE A 101 5.79 5.79 -7.15
CA PHE A 101 5.90 4.58 -7.99
C PHE A 101 6.45 4.90 -9.39
N TYR A 102 7.49 5.72 -9.46
CA TYR A 102 8.22 5.98 -10.69
C TYR A 102 9.27 4.88 -10.96
N ARG A 103 9.72 4.80 -12.21
CA ARG A 103 10.83 3.93 -12.60
C ARG A 103 12.10 4.29 -11.81
N ARG A 104 12.56 3.37 -10.97
CA ARG A 104 13.80 3.54 -10.20
C ARG A 104 14.99 3.06 -10.99
N VAL A 105 16.07 3.85 -10.93
CA VAL A 105 17.34 3.52 -11.61
C VAL A 105 18.44 3.22 -10.58
N ARG A 106 18.25 3.58 -9.30
CA ARG A 106 19.23 3.39 -8.23
C ARG A 106 18.57 3.07 -6.89
N GLU A 107 19.26 2.29 -6.05
CA GLU A 107 18.83 1.93 -4.68
C GLU A 107 18.85 3.12 -3.71
N ILE A 108 19.54 4.22 -4.04
CA ILE A 108 19.65 5.39 -3.17
C ILE A 108 18.30 6.11 -2.93
N GLU A 109 17.30 5.82 -3.76
CA GLU A 109 15.95 6.40 -3.70
C GLU A 109 15.02 5.66 -2.73
N GLU A 110 15.52 4.63 -2.04
CA GLU A 110 14.75 3.76 -1.13
C GLU A 110 14.28 4.43 0.18
N THR A 111 14.81 5.61 0.54
CA THR A 111 14.43 6.33 1.78
C THR A 111 13.33 7.36 1.58
N PHE A 112 13.11 7.87 0.36
CA PHE A 112 12.15 8.94 0.13
C PHE A 112 10.70 8.41 0.17
N CYS A 113 9.95 8.68 1.24
CA CYS A 113 8.50 8.43 1.28
C CYS A 113 7.77 9.76 1.20
N ILE A 114 6.73 9.83 0.37
CA ILE A 114 5.76 10.91 0.44
C ILE A 114 5.07 10.79 1.81
N PRO A 115 4.91 11.90 2.55
CA PRO A 115 4.25 11.85 3.84
C PRO A 115 2.82 11.34 3.68
N LEU A 116 2.33 10.69 4.74
CA LEU A 116 0.92 10.43 4.94
C LEU A 116 0.11 11.69 4.65
N ARG A 117 -0.99 11.52 3.92
CA ARG A 117 -1.99 12.56 3.74
C ARG A 117 -3.33 12.04 4.20
N ASP A 118 -3.90 12.72 5.17
CA ASP A 118 -5.28 12.59 5.57
C ASP A 118 -6.03 13.90 5.27
N CYS A 119 -7.29 13.78 4.91
CA CYS A 119 -8.19 14.91 4.74
C CYS A 119 -9.55 14.49 5.27
N THR A 120 -10.09 15.26 6.21
CA THR A 120 -11.45 15.09 6.69
C THR A 120 -12.23 16.36 6.37
N ASP A 121 -13.16 16.27 5.42
CA ASP A 121 -14.06 17.35 5.04
C ASP A 121 -15.51 16.89 5.22
N GLY A 122 -16.10 17.26 6.36
CA GLY A 122 -17.45 16.87 6.73
C GLY A 122 -17.62 15.34 6.79
N PRO A 123 -18.52 14.74 5.99
CA PRO A 123 -18.76 13.29 5.99
C PRO A 123 -17.71 12.50 5.18
N LEU A 124 -16.76 13.18 4.55
CA LEU A 124 -15.74 12.56 3.73
C LEU A 124 -14.42 12.49 4.48
N THR A 125 -13.84 11.30 4.56
CA THR A 125 -12.50 11.07 5.08
C THR A 125 -11.66 10.38 4.02
N GLU A 126 -10.53 10.97 3.66
CA GLU A 126 -9.54 10.40 2.76
C GLU A 126 -8.23 10.18 3.50
N VAL A 127 -7.62 9.02 3.32
CA VAL A 127 -6.31 8.65 3.89
C VAL A 127 -5.46 8.04 2.78
N SER A 128 -4.22 8.50 2.65
CA SER A 128 -3.31 7.97 1.64
C SER A 128 -1.87 7.95 2.15
N TYR A 129 -1.19 6.83 1.94
CA TYR A 129 0.22 6.70 2.31
C TYR A 129 0.92 5.61 1.49
N PRO A 130 2.18 5.85 1.10
CA PRO A 130 3.08 4.77 0.71
C PRO A 130 3.63 4.09 1.98
N MET A 131 3.86 2.79 1.90
CA MET A 131 4.50 2.03 2.96
C MET A 131 5.56 1.10 2.41
N ARG A 132 6.71 1.08 3.07
CA ARG A 132 7.83 0.20 2.74
C ARG A 132 7.97 -0.91 3.76
N TYR A 133 8.39 -2.07 3.30
CA TYR A 133 8.54 -3.23 4.14
C TYR A 133 9.54 -4.22 3.56
N PRO A 134 10.25 -4.97 4.41
CA PRO A 134 11.12 -6.04 3.97
C PRO A 134 10.30 -7.27 3.60
N GLU A 135 10.69 -7.91 2.51
CA GLU A 135 10.17 -9.21 2.07
C GLU A 135 11.33 -10.14 1.73
N LEU A 136 11.28 -11.37 2.25
CA LEU A 136 12.28 -12.39 1.96
C LEU A 136 11.95 -13.02 0.60
N ARG A 137 12.90 -13.06 -0.32
CA ARG A 137 12.79 -13.85 -1.56
C ARG A 137 13.26 -15.28 -1.28
N PRO A 138 12.36 -16.27 -1.17
CA PRO A 138 12.74 -17.59 -0.68
C PRO A 138 13.76 -18.29 -1.59
N MET A 139 13.67 -18.04 -2.91
CA MET A 139 14.58 -18.65 -3.88
C MET A 139 16.01 -18.08 -3.83
N GLN A 140 16.15 -16.80 -3.46
CA GLN A 140 17.44 -16.10 -3.43
C GLN A 140 18.00 -16.00 -2.00
N ASN A 141 17.19 -16.33 -1.00
CA ASN A 141 17.50 -16.21 0.42
C ASN A 141 18.02 -14.82 0.81
N ASP A 142 17.47 -13.79 0.18
CA ASP A 142 17.82 -12.41 0.40
C ASP A 142 16.57 -11.56 0.65
N TRP A 143 16.81 -10.41 1.27
CA TRP A 143 15.77 -9.48 1.67
C TRP A 143 15.70 -8.32 0.70
N VAL A 144 14.49 -7.98 0.29
CA VAL A 144 14.22 -6.78 -0.51
C VAL A 144 13.28 -5.84 0.20
N MET A 145 13.50 -4.55 -0.02
CA MET A 145 12.53 -3.52 0.33
C MET A 145 11.49 -3.41 -0.77
N ARG A 146 10.25 -3.73 -0.43
CA ARG A 146 9.07 -3.53 -1.28
C ARG A 146 8.35 -2.26 -0.86
N GLN A 147 7.50 -1.76 -1.74
CA GLN A 147 6.65 -0.60 -1.47
C GLN A 147 5.23 -0.88 -1.95
N THR A 148 4.27 -0.53 -1.10
CA THR A 148 2.83 -0.58 -1.40
C THR A 148 2.24 0.79 -1.13
N GLY A 149 1.24 1.20 -1.90
CA GLY A 149 0.48 2.42 -1.64
C GLY A 149 -0.94 2.04 -1.24
N ILE A 150 -1.46 2.66 -0.20
CA ILE A 150 -2.85 2.51 0.19
C ILE A 150 -3.48 3.89 0.14
N TYR A 151 -4.56 3.99 -0.62
CA TYR A 151 -5.50 5.10 -0.53
C TYR A 151 -6.85 4.55 -0.10
N HIS A 152 -7.50 5.24 0.82
CA HIS A 152 -8.82 4.91 1.34
C HIS A 152 -9.66 6.17 1.41
N LYS A 153 -10.84 6.10 0.83
CA LYS A 153 -11.88 7.11 0.91
C LYS A 153 -13.09 6.50 1.60
N LEU A 154 -13.52 7.12 2.69
CA LEU A 154 -14.74 6.81 3.43
C LEU A 154 -15.73 7.96 3.21
N ASP A 155 -16.88 7.64 2.64
CA ASP A 155 -18.05 8.53 2.56
C ASP A 155 -19.09 8.06 3.58
N ALA A 156 -19.18 8.78 4.71
CA ALA A 156 -20.12 8.48 5.77
C ALA A 156 -21.58 8.79 5.38
N THR A 157 -21.82 9.68 4.41
CA THR A 157 -23.19 9.98 3.94
C THR A 157 -23.78 8.79 3.20
N ARG A 158 -22.94 8.15 2.37
CA ARG A 158 -23.31 6.98 1.58
C ARG A 158 -22.95 5.67 2.28
N SER A 159 -22.26 5.68 3.42
CA SER A 159 -21.68 4.47 4.01
C SER A 159 -20.89 3.66 2.97
N GLN A 160 -20.06 4.35 2.19
CA GLN A 160 -19.28 3.80 1.10
C GLN A 160 -17.80 3.90 1.40
N ASN A 161 -17.07 2.80 1.19
CA ASN A 161 -15.61 2.81 1.21
C ASN A 161 -15.07 2.57 -0.20
N THR A 162 -14.06 3.34 -0.58
CA THR A 162 -13.26 3.09 -1.79
C THR A 162 -11.80 2.93 -1.38
N TYR A 163 -11.22 1.78 -1.67
CA TYR A 163 -9.82 1.46 -1.42
C TYR A 163 -9.08 1.37 -2.75
N ILE A 164 -7.90 1.96 -2.82
CA ILE A 164 -6.93 1.72 -3.89
C ILE A 164 -5.67 1.12 -3.29
N LEU A 165 -5.31 -0.06 -3.78
CA LEU A 165 -4.06 -0.72 -3.48
C LEU A 165 -3.10 -0.60 -4.65
N LEU A 166 -1.99 0.11 -4.45
CA LEU A 166 -0.85 0.14 -5.36
C LEU A 166 0.14 -0.95 -4.94
N SER A 167 0.22 -2.05 -5.69
CA SER A 167 1.03 -3.22 -5.33
C SER A 167 2.41 -3.26 -6.02
N PRO A 168 3.44 -3.80 -5.35
CA PRO A 168 4.79 -3.92 -5.91
C PRO A 168 4.95 -5.00 -6.99
N SER A 169 3.93 -5.84 -7.17
CA SER A 169 3.85 -6.90 -8.16
C SER A 169 2.40 -7.34 -8.37
N PRO A 170 2.06 -8.05 -9.47
CA PRO A 170 0.70 -8.51 -9.74
C PRO A 170 0.19 -9.55 -8.73
N ASP A 171 1.09 -10.33 -8.12
CA ASP A 171 0.78 -11.42 -7.18
C ASP A 171 1.14 -11.10 -5.72
N SER A 172 1.19 -9.80 -5.38
CA SER A 172 1.54 -9.36 -4.03
C SER A 172 0.70 -10.08 -2.96
N LYS A 173 1.33 -10.44 -1.83
CA LYS A 173 0.67 -11.20 -0.76
C LYS A 173 -0.58 -10.48 -0.25
N LEU A 174 -0.48 -9.15 -0.10
CA LEU A 174 -1.59 -8.30 0.34
C LEU A 174 -2.74 -8.28 -0.66
N LYS A 175 -2.47 -8.11 -1.97
CA LYS A 175 -3.54 -8.17 -2.99
C LYS A 175 -4.27 -9.50 -2.94
N ARG A 176 -3.54 -10.62 -2.93
CA ARG A 176 -4.15 -11.96 -2.88
C ARG A 176 -4.99 -12.19 -1.63
N GLN A 177 -4.52 -11.73 -0.47
CA GLN A 177 -5.28 -11.84 0.78
C GLN A 177 -6.53 -10.95 0.75
N ALA A 178 -6.40 -9.70 0.29
CA ALA A 178 -7.52 -8.76 0.17
C ALA A 178 -8.62 -9.31 -0.76
N GLU A 179 -8.24 -9.78 -1.95
CA GLU A 179 -9.18 -10.40 -2.89
C GLU A 179 -9.81 -11.67 -2.28
N HIS A 180 -9.03 -12.52 -1.60
CA HIS A 180 -9.55 -13.70 -0.93
C HIS A 180 -10.62 -13.34 0.13
N ASP A 181 -10.33 -12.35 0.98
CA ASP A 181 -11.25 -11.94 2.05
C ASP A 181 -12.52 -11.32 1.48
N LEU A 182 -12.41 -10.49 0.44
CA LEU A 182 -13.58 -9.92 -0.26
C LEU A 182 -14.49 -11.00 -0.85
N PHE A 183 -13.93 -12.06 -1.45
CA PHE A 183 -14.74 -13.12 -2.08
C PHE A 183 -15.24 -14.19 -1.11
N ASN A 184 -14.46 -14.55 -0.09
CA ASN A 184 -14.68 -15.77 0.69
C ASN A 184 -14.89 -15.53 2.18
N CYS A 185 -14.48 -14.38 2.70
CA CYS A 185 -14.48 -14.10 4.14
C CYS A 185 -15.01 -12.70 4.46
N TYR A 186 -15.86 -12.12 3.61
CA TYR A 186 -16.25 -10.71 3.77
C TYR A 186 -16.91 -10.43 5.13
N GLN A 187 -17.60 -11.41 5.73
CA GLN A 187 -18.21 -11.25 7.06
C GLN A 187 -17.17 -11.01 8.17
N THR A 188 -15.88 -11.33 7.97
CA THR A 188 -14.83 -11.05 8.95
C THR A 188 -14.35 -9.61 8.89
N ILE A 189 -14.52 -8.94 7.75
CA ILE A 189 -14.04 -7.57 7.49
C ILE A 189 -15.15 -6.53 7.34
N GLU A 190 -16.41 -6.94 7.15
CA GLU A 190 -17.53 -6.05 6.83
C GLU A 190 -17.71 -4.87 7.82
N ASN A 191 -17.44 -5.10 9.11
CA ASN A 191 -17.64 -4.12 10.17
C ASN A 191 -16.39 -3.30 10.49
N ASN A 192 -15.32 -3.47 9.70
CA ASN A 192 -14.06 -2.77 9.88
C ASN A 192 -13.73 -1.97 8.60
N PRO A 193 -14.07 -0.67 8.52
CA PRO A 193 -13.72 0.15 7.36
C PRO A 193 -12.21 0.35 7.17
N PHE A 194 -11.38 -0.03 8.16
CA PHE A 194 -9.92 0.03 8.06
C PHE A 194 -9.28 -1.34 7.88
N TRP A 195 -10.05 -2.35 7.45
CA TRP A 195 -9.58 -3.74 7.33
C TRP A 195 -8.32 -3.87 6.46
N LEU A 196 -8.23 -3.14 5.35
CA LEU A 196 -7.08 -3.21 4.43
C LEU A 196 -5.80 -2.68 5.10
N HIS A 197 -5.94 -1.64 5.92
CA HIS A 197 -4.84 -1.05 6.67
C HIS A 197 -4.33 -2.01 7.75
N ALA A 198 -5.25 -2.63 8.50
CA ALA A 198 -4.92 -3.65 9.51
C ALA A 198 -4.23 -4.86 8.86
N MET A 199 -4.80 -5.36 7.75
CA MET A 199 -4.26 -6.48 6.99
C MET A 199 -2.83 -6.22 6.51
N PHE A 200 -2.55 -5.01 5.99
CA PHE A 200 -1.19 -4.63 5.61
C PHE A 200 -0.21 -4.80 6.78
N GLN A 201 -0.56 -4.27 7.96
CA GLN A 201 0.31 -4.31 9.14
C GLN A 201 0.52 -5.74 9.63
N GLU A 202 -0.55 -6.53 9.72
CA GLU A 202 -0.49 -7.93 10.13
C GLU A 202 0.40 -8.77 9.21
N LEU A 203 0.36 -8.50 7.90
CA LEU A 203 1.11 -9.28 6.92
C LEU A 203 2.60 -8.98 6.91
N TYR A 204 3.00 -7.71 7.13
CA TYR A 204 4.37 -7.27 6.86
C TYR A 204 5.13 -6.73 8.07
N LEU A 205 4.46 -6.26 9.12
CA LEU A 205 5.15 -5.81 10.33
C LEU A 205 6.04 -6.90 10.96
N PRO A 206 5.62 -8.19 11.02
CA PRO A 206 6.48 -9.27 11.54
C PRO A 206 7.79 -9.47 10.77
N ASN A 207 7.86 -9.10 9.48
CA ASN A 207 9.04 -9.31 8.66
C ASN A 207 10.24 -8.49 9.13
N TRP A 208 10.00 -7.32 9.74
CA TRP A 208 11.05 -6.44 10.25
C TRP A 208 11.96 -7.11 11.28
N ARG A 209 11.39 -7.96 12.15
CA ARG A 209 12.19 -8.69 13.15
C ARG A 209 13.20 -9.63 12.48
N SER A 210 12.73 -10.41 11.50
CA SER A 210 13.56 -11.35 10.76
C SER A 210 14.58 -10.66 9.86
N TYR A 211 14.20 -9.52 9.29
CA TYR A 211 15.06 -8.63 8.53
C TYR A 211 16.20 -8.08 9.39
N ASN A 212 15.89 -7.48 10.54
CA ASN A 212 16.89 -6.92 11.47
C ASN A 212 17.85 -7.99 11.97
N ALA A 213 17.33 -9.17 12.33
CA ALA A 213 18.17 -10.31 12.71
C ALA A 213 19.12 -10.74 11.58
N SER A 214 18.75 -10.51 10.31
CA SER A 214 19.63 -10.79 9.17
C SER A 214 20.74 -9.75 9.00
N LEU A 215 20.46 -8.48 9.32
CA LEU A 215 21.46 -7.41 9.35
C LEU A 215 22.45 -7.63 10.49
N GLU A 216 21.96 -7.94 11.69
CA GLU A 216 22.82 -8.26 12.85
C GLU A 216 23.76 -9.43 12.57
N ARG A 217 23.26 -10.49 11.92
CA ARG A 217 24.08 -11.65 11.53
C ARG A 217 25.24 -11.29 10.60
N LYS A 218 25.12 -10.21 9.82
CA LYS A 218 26.21 -9.69 8.98
C LYS A 218 27.13 -8.75 9.77
N LEU A 219 26.56 -7.92 10.64
CA LEU A 219 27.30 -6.93 11.42
C LEU A 219 28.21 -7.56 12.48
N LEU A 220 27.70 -8.53 13.25
CA LEU A 220 28.42 -9.06 14.42
C LEU A 220 29.80 -9.66 14.07
N PRO A 221 29.97 -10.48 13.01
CA PRO A 221 31.28 -10.97 12.62
C PRO A 221 32.25 -9.84 12.22
N MET A 222 31.76 -8.79 11.54
CA MET A 222 32.59 -7.66 11.13
C MET A 222 33.05 -6.84 12.34
N ALA A 223 32.17 -6.63 13.32
CA ALA A 223 32.49 -5.95 14.56
C ALA A 223 33.55 -6.71 15.39
N ASP A 224 33.46 -8.04 15.45
CA ASP A 224 34.44 -8.90 16.12
C ASP A 224 35.83 -8.80 15.47
N ILE A 225 35.89 -8.88 14.13
CA ILE A 225 37.14 -8.70 13.37
C ILE A 225 37.73 -7.31 13.61
N ALA A 226 36.91 -6.26 13.56
CA ALA A 226 37.36 -4.89 13.79
C ALA A 226 37.92 -4.68 15.20
N ALA A 227 37.32 -5.31 16.22
CA ALA A 227 37.81 -5.24 17.60
C ALA A 227 39.15 -5.97 17.80
N HIS A 228 39.45 -6.98 16.99
CA HIS A 228 40.66 -7.81 17.09
C HIS A 228 41.80 -7.42 16.15
N THR A 229 41.57 -6.53 15.18
CA THR A 229 42.58 -6.11 14.20
C THR A 229 43.31 -4.84 14.66
N PHE A 230 44.63 -4.92 14.85
CA PHE A 230 45.47 -3.73 15.07
C PHE A 230 45.59 -2.95 13.74
N ILE A 231 45.24 -1.66 13.76
CA ILE A 231 45.08 -0.78 12.58
C ILE A 231 46.43 -0.30 12.02
N ASP A 232 47.44 -1.16 11.90
CA ASP A 232 48.74 -0.73 11.35
C ASP A 232 48.84 -0.93 9.83
N GLU A 233 48.06 -1.83 9.21
CA GLU A 233 47.93 -1.93 7.74
C GLU A 233 46.71 -2.79 7.36
N LEU A 234 45.69 -2.18 6.72
CA LEU A 234 44.50 -2.89 6.27
C LEU A 234 44.80 -3.72 5.01
N THR A 235 44.49 -5.02 5.02
CA THR A 235 44.56 -5.89 3.84
C THR A 235 43.43 -5.59 2.84
N GLU A 236 43.57 -5.97 1.57
CA GLU A 236 42.50 -5.80 0.56
C GLU A 236 41.15 -6.40 1.00
N SER A 237 41.15 -7.52 1.73
CA SER A 237 39.94 -8.12 2.30
C SER A 237 39.29 -7.28 3.41
N GLN A 238 40.07 -6.44 4.10
CA GLN A 238 39.57 -5.53 5.12
C GLN A 238 38.99 -4.25 4.50
N TYR A 239 39.40 -3.86 3.30
CA TYR A 239 38.75 -2.78 2.55
C TYR A 239 37.33 -3.16 2.08
N SER A 240 37.08 -4.40 1.66
CA SER A 240 35.71 -4.84 1.34
C SER A 240 34.77 -4.80 2.54
N HIS A 241 35.28 -5.02 3.76
CA HIS A 241 34.49 -4.89 4.98
C HIS A 241 34.04 -3.45 5.25
N LEU A 242 34.79 -2.42 4.83
CA LEU A 242 34.35 -1.03 4.96
C LEU A 242 33.15 -0.72 4.07
N THR A 243 33.12 -1.27 2.85
CA THR A 243 31.97 -1.15 1.94
C THR A 243 30.74 -1.85 2.51
N ASP A 244 30.92 -3.07 3.04
CA ASP A 244 29.83 -3.82 3.67
C ASP A 244 29.30 -3.13 4.93
N LEU A 245 30.19 -2.53 5.74
CA LEU A 245 29.82 -1.75 6.92
C LEU A 245 29.04 -0.49 6.53
N ALA A 246 29.46 0.22 5.49
CA ALA A 246 28.72 1.38 4.98
C ALA A 246 27.34 0.99 4.43
N ASP A 247 27.22 -0.15 3.74
CA ASP A 247 25.92 -0.70 3.34
C ASP A 247 25.04 -1.01 4.56
N LEU A 248 25.58 -1.72 5.56
CA LEU A 248 24.84 -2.06 6.78
C LEU A 248 24.39 -0.79 7.54
N GLU A 249 25.26 0.20 7.69
CA GLU A 249 24.93 1.48 8.30
C GLU A 249 23.74 2.15 7.59
N ASN A 250 23.79 2.23 6.26
CA ASN A 250 22.69 2.77 5.45
C ASN A 250 21.39 1.99 5.67
N ARG A 251 21.45 0.66 5.73
CA ARG A 251 20.27 -0.20 5.94
C ARG A 251 19.68 -0.07 7.34
N PHE A 252 20.49 0.12 8.37
CA PHE A 252 20.00 0.41 9.72
C PHE A 252 19.35 1.80 9.79
N LEU A 253 19.96 2.81 9.16
CA LEU A 253 19.37 4.15 9.08
C LEU A 253 18.02 4.13 8.35
N GLN A 254 17.95 3.46 7.19
CA GLN A 254 16.72 3.23 6.44
C GLN A 254 15.65 2.56 7.31
N THR A 255 16.02 1.51 8.04
CA THR A 255 15.10 0.78 8.92
C THR A 255 14.47 1.70 9.95
N SER A 256 15.27 2.55 10.61
CA SER A 256 14.77 3.51 11.58
C SER A 256 13.78 4.49 10.94
N ILE A 257 14.13 5.06 9.79
CA ILE A 257 13.29 6.03 9.09
C ILE A 257 11.93 5.40 8.71
N ILE A 258 11.96 4.20 8.13
CA ILE A 258 10.74 3.53 7.65
C ILE A 258 9.85 3.10 8.81
N LEU A 259 10.43 2.58 9.90
CA LEU A 259 9.65 2.20 11.08
C LEU A 259 9.04 3.40 11.79
N THR A 260 9.74 4.54 11.87
CA THR A 260 9.16 5.79 12.37
C THR A 260 8.00 6.25 11.49
N ALA A 261 8.16 6.27 10.16
CA ALA A 261 7.06 6.60 9.26
C ALA A 261 5.88 5.61 9.37
N SER A 262 6.16 4.33 9.63
CA SER A 262 5.13 3.31 9.86
C SER A 262 4.35 3.58 11.15
N GLN A 263 5.04 4.03 12.20
CA GLN A 263 4.43 4.44 13.45
C GLN A 263 3.52 5.66 13.26
N ASP A 264 3.98 6.69 12.53
CA ASP A 264 3.18 7.89 12.24
C ASP A 264 1.87 7.54 11.53
N VAL A 265 1.92 6.61 10.57
CA VAL A 265 0.72 6.11 9.87
C VAL A 265 -0.22 5.38 10.82
N ILE A 266 0.30 4.51 11.70
CA ILE A 266 -0.52 3.78 12.67
C ILE A 266 -1.18 4.76 13.65
N ASP A 267 -0.43 5.72 14.17
CA ASP A 267 -0.93 6.72 15.12
C ASP A 267 -2.06 7.56 14.48
N CYS A 268 -1.88 8.00 13.24
CA CYS A 268 -2.94 8.70 12.50
C CYS A 268 -4.18 7.82 12.26
N LEU A 269 -4.00 6.56 11.83
CA LEU A 269 -5.13 5.64 11.65
C LEU A 269 -5.90 5.40 12.95
N ILE A 270 -5.20 5.31 14.08
CA ILE A 270 -5.83 5.20 15.41
C ILE A 270 -6.65 6.45 15.72
N THR A 271 -6.10 7.65 15.48
CA THR A 271 -6.83 8.92 15.67
C THR A 271 -8.09 8.97 14.82
N ILE A 272 -8.01 8.67 13.52
CA ILE A 272 -9.16 8.66 12.61
C ILE A 272 -10.22 7.65 13.06
N CYS A 273 -9.78 6.44 13.48
CA CYS A 273 -10.70 5.44 14.02
C CYS A 273 -11.40 5.91 15.30
N ALA A 274 -10.73 6.67 16.16
CA ALA A 274 -11.31 7.23 17.37
C ALA A 274 -12.35 8.32 17.03
N ASP A 275 -12.01 9.25 16.14
CA ASP A 275 -12.88 10.35 15.73
C ASP A 275 -14.18 9.84 15.08
N LEU A 276 -14.09 8.80 14.24
CA LEU A 276 -15.26 8.18 13.61
C LEU A 276 -16.17 7.46 14.61
N ARG A 277 -15.61 6.87 15.67
CA ARG A 277 -16.41 6.27 16.75
C ARG A 277 -17.16 7.35 17.53
N ASP A 278 -16.51 8.46 17.83
CA ASP A 278 -17.12 9.56 18.56
C ASP A 278 -18.27 10.18 17.76
N LEU A 279 -18.11 10.37 16.44
CA LEU A 279 -19.18 10.81 15.53
C LEU A 279 -20.38 9.85 15.51
N SER A 280 -20.13 8.53 15.47
CA SER A 280 -21.19 7.51 15.54
C SER A 280 -22.00 7.63 16.84
N THR A 281 -21.32 7.78 17.98
CA THR A 281 -22.01 7.88 19.29
C THR A 281 -22.75 9.21 19.50
N ALA A 282 -22.33 10.28 18.82
CA ALA A 282 -23.01 11.57 18.87
C ALA A 282 -24.33 11.57 18.09
N CYS A 283 -24.36 10.90 16.93
CA CYS A 283 -25.58 10.72 16.13
C CYS A 283 -26.63 9.85 16.85
N GLU A 284 -26.21 8.79 17.54
CA GLU A 284 -27.11 7.90 18.29
C GLU A 284 -27.79 8.57 19.49
N LYS A 285 -27.21 9.64 20.05
CA LYS A 285 -27.76 10.37 21.21
C LYS A 285 -28.75 11.48 20.83
N GLN A 286 -28.96 11.73 19.54
CA GLN A 286 -29.87 12.75 19.03
C GLN A 286 -31.21 12.19 18.52
N VAL A 287 -31.42 10.87 18.61
CA VAL A 287 -32.67 10.16 18.30
C VAL A 287 -33.36 9.74 19.59
#